data_AF-A0A921B691-F1
#
_entry.id   AF-A0A921B691-F1
#
_cell.length_a   1.000
_cell.length_b   1.000
_cell.length_c   1.000
_cell.angle_alpha   90.00
_cell.angle_beta   90.00
_cell.angle_gamma   90.00
#
_symmetry.space_group_name_H-M   'P 1'
#
loop_
_entity.id
_entity.type
_entity.pdbx_description
1 polymer ?
#
loop_
_entity_poly.entity_id
_entity_poly.type
_entity_poly.pdbx_seq_one_letter_code
_entity_poly.pdbx_strand_id
1 'polypeptide(L)' 'MEFLEGEKNKIISDYDIGVVRDGKIILTMNVIDMDLLQEVMTSEDMKAWDKKHNCVDVIYS' A
#
# COMPACT_ATOMS: atom_id res chain seq x y z
N MET A 1 7.92 -2.41 0.75
CA MET A 1 6.50 -2.67 1.06
C MET A 1 6.31 -2.80 2.56
N GLU A 2 7.00 -1.94 3.32
CA GLU A 2 7.02 -1.95 4.79
C GLU A 2 5.63 -1.65 5.38
N PHE A 3 4.76 -0.98 4.61
CA PHE A 3 3.37 -0.72 4.99
C PHE A 3 2.48 -1.98 5.04
N LEU A 4 2.93 -3.13 4.53
CA LEU A 4 2.25 -4.44 4.65
C LEU A 4 3.10 -5.45 5.43
N GLU A 5 4.04 -4.99 6.26
CA GLU A 5 4.94 -5.87 6.98
C GLU A 5 4.18 -6.83 7.92
N GLY A 6 4.55 -8.10 7.91
CA GLY A 6 3.87 -9.18 8.66
C GLY A 6 2.60 -9.75 8.00
N GLU A 7 1.83 -8.93 7.29
CA GLU A 7 0.53 -9.34 6.71
C GLU A 7 0.55 -9.48 5.17
N LYS A 8 1.63 -9.08 4.50
CA LYS A 8 1.80 -9.12 3.04
C LYS A 8 1.24 -10.38 2.37
N ASN A 9 1.67 -11.57 2.81
CA ASN A 9 1.33 -12.83 2.15
C ASN A 9 -0.13 -13.27 2.39
N LYS A 10 -0.82 -12.64 3.33
CA LYS A 10 -2.27 -12.83 3.56
C LYS A 10 -3.09 -11.87 2.70
N ILE A 11 -2.50 -10.74 2.30
CA ILE A 11 -3.19 -9.67 1.58
C ILE A 11 -2.97 -9.76 0.07
N ILE A 12 -1.76 -10.10 -0.37
CA ILE A 12 -1.41 -10.17 -1.79
C ILE A 12 -0.66 -11.46 -2.14
N SER A 13 -0.92 -12.00 -3.33
CA SER A 13 -0.20 -13.17 -3.86
C SER A 13 0.97 -12.79 -4.76
N ASP A 14 0.83 -11.71 -5.52
CA ASP A 14 1.86 -11.16 -6.39
C ASP A 14 1.77 -9.62 -6.45
N TYR A 15 2.82 -9.00 -6.99
CA TYR A 15 2.86 -7.57 -7.25
C TYR A 15 3.93 -7.25 -8.32
N ASP A 16 3.69 -6.17 -9.07
CA ASP A 16 4.66 -5.59 -9.98
C ASP A 16 4.94 -4.13 -9.62
N ILE A 17 6.17 -3.67 -9.88
CA ILE A 17 6.57 -2.28 -9.70
C ILE A 17 7.10 -1.75 -11.03
N GLY A 18 6.43 -0.73 -11.55
CA GLY A 18 6.88 0.04 -12.71
C GLY A 18 7.42 1.39 -12.29
N VAL A 19 8.61 1.77 -12.76
CA VAL A 19 9.14 3.13 -12.61
C VAL A 19 8.60 4.00 -13.74
N VAL A 20 7.85 5.05 -13.41
CA VAL A 20 7.29 5.99 -14.41
C VAL A 20 8.32 7.05 -14.77
N ARG A 21 8.99 7.60 -13.75
CA ARG A 21 10.12 8.55 -13.84
C ARG A 21 10.78 8.65 -12.47
N ASP A 22 11.85 9.42 -12.36
CA ASP A 22 12.51 9.63 -11.07
C ASP A 22 11.53 10.14 -10.00
N GLY A 23 11.55 9.49 -8.84
CA GLY A 23 10.62 9.74 -7.73
C GLY A 23 9.16 9.34 -7.98
N LYS A 24 8.80 8.66 -9.08
CA LYS A 24 7.41 8.22 -9.36
C LYS A 24 7.35 6.77 -9.83
N ILE A 25 6.60 5.96 -9.09
CA ILE A 25 6.35 4.55 -9.41
C ILE A 25 4.85 4.28 -9.60
N ILE A 26 4.55 3.14 -10.21
CA ILE A 26 3.25 2.46 -10.18
C ILE A 26 3.47 1.11 -9.50
N LEU A 27 2.65 0.81 -8.49
CA LEU A 27 2.58 -0.49 -7.84
C LEU A 27 1.26 -1.14 -8.24
N THR A 28 1.31 -2.32 -8.83
CA THR A 28 0.14 -3.17 -9.07
C THR A 28 0.23 -4.39 -8.17
N MET A 29 -0.89 -4.77 -7.55
CA MET A 29 -0.93 -5.89 -6.61
C MET A 29 -2.11 -6.79 -6.95
N ASN A 30 -1.89 -8.10 -6.94
CA ASN A 30 -2.98 -9.07 -6.95
C ASN A 30 -3.43 -9.32 -5.52
N VAL A 31 -4.47 -8.58 -5.12
CA VAL A 31 -5.02 -8.60 -3.77
C VAL A 31 -5.93 -9.82 -3.62
N ILE A 32 -5.62 -10.67 -2.63
CA ILE A 32 -6.37 -11.88 -2.30
C ILE A 32 -7.28 -11.69 -1.09
N ASP A 33 -7.05 -10.65 -0.29
CA ASP A 33 -7.91 -10.22 0.82
C ASP A 33 -8.02 -8.69 0.83
N MET A 34 -9.14 -8.18 0.29
CA MET A 34 -9.41 -6.75 0.19
C MET A 34 -9.82 -6.13 1.53
N ASP A 35 -10.47 -6.89 2.41
CA ASP A 35 -10.96 -6.39 3.69
C ASP A 35 -9.76 -6.15 4.63
N LEU A 36 -8.84 -7.12 4.69
CA LEU A 36 -7.59 -6.98 5.46
C LEU A 36 -6.70 -5.87 4.89
N LEU A 37 -6.64 -5.71 3.56
CA LEU A 37 -5.93 -4.59 2.94
C LEU A 37 -6.48 -3.25 3.44
N GLN A 38 -7.81 -3.09 3.45
CA GLN A 38 -8.44 -1.84 3.89
C GLN A 38 -8.22 -1.59 5.39
N GLU A 39 -8.29 -2.62 6.23
CA GLU A 39 -8.00 -2.50 7.66
C GLU A 39 -6.57 -2.00 7.89
N VAL A 40 -5.57 -2.60 7.22
CA VAL A 40 -4.17 -2.19 7.36
C VAL A 40 -3.95 -0.77 6.84
N MET A 41 -4.47 -0.45 5.66
CA MET A 41 -4.30 0.88 5.03
C MET A 41 -5.02 2.00 5.77
N THR A 42 -6.02 1.69 6.62
CA THR A 42 -6.74 2.68 7.44
C THR A 42 -6.29 2.72 8.91
N SER A 43 -5.32 1.89 9.28
CA SER A 43 -4.78 1.80 10.64
C SER A 43 -4.10 3.10 11.11
N GLU A 44 -4.03 3.28 12.43
CA GLU A 44 -3.33 4.45 13.01
C GLU A 44 -1.82 4.44 12.70
N ASP A 45 -1.21 3.26 12.60
CA ASP A 45 0.19 3.11 12.21
C ASP A 45 0.42 3.59 10.77
N MET A 46 -0.50 3.27 9.85
CA MET A 46 -0.43 3.74 8.47
C MET A 46 -0.58 5.26 8.38
N LYS A 47 -1.55 5.85 9.10
CA LYS A 47 -1.71 7.31 9.18
C LYS A 47 -0.47 8.01 9.74
N ALA A 48 0.18 7.41 10.74
CA ALA A 48 1.42 7.93 11.29
C ALA A 48 2.57 7.86 10.28
N TRP A 49 2.64 6.78 9.50
CA TRP A 49 3.58 6.62 8.40
C TRP A 49 3.33 7.68 7.30
N ASP A 50 2.09 7.89 6.88
CA ASP A 50 1.72 8.90 5.87
C ASP A 50 2.15 10.29 6.30
N LYS A 51 1.87 10.67 7.56
CA LYS A 51 2.29 11.95 8.13
C LYS A 51 3.81 12.11 8.16
N LYS A 52 4.55 11.04 8.50
CA LYS A 52 6.02 11.06 8.56
C LYS A 52 6.65 11.20 7.17
N HIS A 53 6.05 10.57 6.16
CA HIS A 53 6.57 10.53 4.81
C HIS A 53 5.93 11.55 3.86
N ASN A 54 5.03 12.39 4.36
CA ASN A 54 4.25 13.36 3.59
C ASN A 54 3.52 12.71 2.41
N CYS A 55 2.95 11.53 2.65
CA CYS A 55 2.11 10.80 1.71
C CYS A 55 0.71 11.43 1.68
N VAL A 56 0.12 11.54 0.49
CA VAL A 56 -1.25 12.04 0.29
C VAL A 56 -2.01 11.01 -0.53
N ASP A 57 -3.00 10.39 0.10
CA ASP A 57 -3.85 9.40 -0.57
C ASP A 57 -5.04 10.04 -1.26
N VAL A 58 -5.32 9.58 -2.48
CA VAL A 58 -6.53 9.94 -3.23
C VAL A 58 -7.21 8.65 -3.65
N ILE A 59 -8.42 8.44 -3.14
CA ILE A 59 -9.27 7.32 -3.55
C ILE A 59 -10.07 7.76 -4.76
N TYR A 60 -9.93 7.03 -5.86
CA TYR A 60 -10.74 7.20 -7.07
C TYR A 60 -11.86 6.16 -7.08
N SER A 61 -13.09 6.59 -7.40
CA SER A 61 -14.29 5.75 -7.55
C SER A 61 -14.75 5.68 -9.00
#